data_AF-A0A1J1GLY5-F1
#
_entry.id   AF-A0A1J1GLY5-F1
#
_cell.length_a   1.000
_cell.length_b   1.000
_cell.length_c   1.000
_cell.angle_alpha   90.00
_cell.angle_beta   90.00
_cell.angle_gamma   90.00
#
_symmetry.space_group_name_H-M   'P 1'
#
loop_
_entity.id
_entity.type
_entity.pdbx_description
1 polymer ?
#
loop_
_entity_poly.entity_id
_entity_poly.type
_entity_poly.pdbx_seq_one_letter_code
_entity_poly.pdbx_strand_id
1 'polypeptide(L)'
;MENNKIIKLKNNLNTFEMFMNQYIVKYKNSKVCYLCKNKIKNNHIEKMENICPKMWKYFHGIINQPQCPLQSFGKVLKVKDLRFEELEIYKDSLQRK
;
A
#
# COMPACT_ATOMS: atom_id res chain seq x y z
N MET A 1 -36.16 3.64 1.59
CA MET A 1 -35.26 3.59 2.77
C MET A 1 -34.13 2.59 2.52
N GLU A 2 -33.05 3.05 1.88
CA GLU A 2 -31.89 2.23 1.47
C GLU A 2 -30.77 2.16 2.53
N ASN A 3 -31.13 2.11 3.82
CA ASN A 3 -30.13 2.24 4.90
C ASN A 3 -29.42 0.93 5.32
N ASN A 4 -29.60 -0.19 4.61
CA ASN A 4 -29.23 -1.51 5.18
C ASN A 4 -28.06 -2.24 4.51
N LYS A 5 -27.43 -1.72 3.44
CA LYS A 5 -26.28 -2.40 2.82
C LYS A 5 -24.97 -2.13 3.56
N ILE A 6 -24.73 -0.90 4.02
CA ILE A 6 -23.49 -0.51 4.71
C ILE A 6 -23.43 -1.09 6.14
N ILE A 7 -24.58 -1.13 6.83
CA ILE A 7 -24.67 -1.68 8.19
C ILE A 7 -24.45 -3.20 8.20
N LYS A 8 -24.93 -3.92 7.17
CA LYS A 8 -24.68 -5.36 7.01
C LYS A 8 -23.21 -5.70 6.72
N LEU A 9 -22.47 -4.82 6.04
CA LEU A 9 -21.04 -4.99 5.81
C LEU A 9 -20.21 -4.84 7.10
N LYS A 10 -20.64 -3.99 8.04
CA LYS A 10 -19.93 -3.74 9.30
C LYS A 10 -19.87 -4.94 10.25
N ASN A 11 -20.82 -5.87 10.16
CA ASN A 11 -20.99 -6.90 11.21
C ASN A 11 -20.29 -8.23 10.92
N ASN A 12 -19.76 -8.47 9.72
CA ASN A 12 -19.15 -9.76 9.33
C ASN A 12 -17.74 -9.67 8.74
N LEU A 13 -17.12 -8.49 8.65
CA LEU A 13 -15.75 -8.38 8.17
C LEU A 13 -14.78 -8.70 9.30
N ASN A 14 -14.23 -9.91 9.26
CA ASN A 14 -13.16 -10.32 10.14
C ASN A 14 -11.98 -9.35 9.99
N THR A 15 -11.46 -8.80 11.09
CA THR A 15 -10.30 -7.88 11.10
C THR A 15 -9.12 -8.44 10.30
N PHE A 16 -8.95 -9.76 10.33
CA PHE A 16 -7.94 -10.45 9.53
C PHE A 16 -8.19 -10.33 8.02
N GLU A 17 -9.43 -10.52 7.57
CA GLU A 17 -9.80 -10.38 6.16
C GLU A 17 -9.62 -8.93 5.67
N MET A 18 -9.93 -7.95 6.53
CA MET A 18 -9.67 -6.54 6.23
C MET A 18 -8.17 -6.29 6.03
N PHE A 19 -7.34 -6.80 6.94
CA PHE A 19 -5.88 -6.68 6.85
C PHE A 19 -5.34 -7.34 5.57
N MET A 20 -5.76 -8.57 5.28
CA MET A 20 -5.29 -9.32 4.10
C MET A 20 -5.71 -8.66 2.77
N ASN A 21 -6.83 -7.93 2.75
CA ASN A 21 -7.28 -7.18 1.58
C ASN A 21 -6.76 -5.75 1.49
N GLN A 22 -5.97 -5.28 2.46
CA GLN A 22 -5.38 -3.94 2.43
C GLN A 22 -4.40 -3.78 1.25
N TYR A 23 -4.49 -2.65 0.55
CA TYR A 23 -3.53 -2.31 -0.51
C TYR A 23 -2.21 -1.81 0.06
N ILE A 24 -1.13 -2.28 -0.55
CA ILE A 24 0.25 -1.96 -0.20
C ILE A 24 1.04 -1.67 -1.47
N VAL A 25 2.16 -0.96 -1.30
CA VAL A 25 3.14 -0.73 -2.36
C VAL A 25 4.44 -1.42 -1.97
N LYS A 26 4.90 -2.32 -2.83
CA LYS A 26 6.19 -3.00 -2.70
C LYS A 26 7.20 -2.36 -3.64
N TYR A 27 8.35 -1.96 -3.11
CA TYR A 27 9.42 -1.39 -3.91
C TYR A 27 10.50 -2.43 -4.22
N LYS A 28 10.86 -2.57 -5.50
CA LYS A 28 11.86 -3.57 -5.94
C LYS A 28 13.30 -3.12 -5.76
N ASN A 29 13.55 -1.82 -5.72
CA ASN A 29 14.91 -1.26 -5.73
C ASN A 29 15.03 -0.16 -4.66
N SER A 30 16.23 -0.02 -4.10
CA SER A 30 16.58 1.16 -3.30
C SER A 30 16.67 2.39 -4.21
N LYS A 31 15.95 3.45 -3.87
CA LYS A 31 15.94 4.71 -4.63
C LYS A 31 15.64 5.87 -3.68
N VAL A 32 16.16 7.04 -4.00
CA VAL A 32 15.77 8.29 -3.35
C VAL A 32 14.97 9.09 -4.36
N CYS A 33 13.79 9.55 -3.94
CA CYS A 33 13.02 10.50 -4.73
C CYS A 33 13.71 11.86 -4.66
N TYR A 34 14.17 12.41 -5.78
CA TYR A 34 14.78 13.74 -5.76
C TYR A 34 13.76 14.87 -5.49
N LEU A 35 12.45 14.61 -5.69
CA LEU A 35 11.35 15.55 -5.47
C LEU A 35 10.87 15.59 -4.01
N CYS A 36 10.49 14.44 -3.45
CA CYS A 36 9.98 14.37 -2.08
C CYS A 36 11.04 13.96 -1.05
N LYS A 37 12.29 13.73 -1.47
CA LYS A 37 13.42 13.27 -0.63
C LYS A 37 13.19 11.96 0.12
N ASN A 38 12.04 11.29 -0.07
CA ASN A 38 11.80 9.97 0.49
C ASN A 38 12.81 8.96 -0.03
N LYS A 39 13.38 8.20 0.91
CA LYS A 39 14.30 7.11 0.65
C LYS A 39 13.56 5.79 0.81
N ILE A 40 13.45 5.05 -0.27
CA ILE A 40 12.96 3.67 -0.25
C ILE A 40 14.15 2.71 -0.23
N LYS A 41 14.03 1.63 0.53
CA LYS A 41 14.98 0.52 0.54
C LYS A 41 14.47 -0.59 -0.38
N ASN A 42 15.38 -1.43 -0.85
CA ASN A 42 15.04 -2.66 -1.56
C ASN A 42 14.07 -3.50 -0.71
N ASN A 43 13.05 -4.07 -1.36
CA ASN A 43 11.98 -4.87 -0.75
C ASN A 43 11.22 -4.15 0.35
N HIS A 44 11.27 -2.82 0.41
CA HIS A 44 10.45 -2.07 1.33
C HIS A 44 8.97 -2.22 0.94
N ILE A 45 8.13 -2.42 1.94
CA ILE A 45 6.67 -2.51 1.80
C ILE A 45 6.07 -1.40 2.62
N GLU A 46 5.15 -0.66 2.01
CA GLU A 46 4.48 0.48 2.62
C GLU A 46 2.97 0.39 2.39
N LYS A 47 2.18 0.82 3.38
CA LYS A 47 0.73 0.97 3.22
C LYS A 47 0.44 1.95 2.10
N MET A 48 -0.54 1.63 1.24
CA MET A 48 -0.96 2.53 0.17
C MET A 48 -1.34 3.93 0.69
N GLU A 49 -1.88 4.03 1.90
CA GLU A 49 -2.28 5.28 2.55
C GLU A 49 -1.09 6.17 2.96
N ASN A 50 0.09 5.59 3.16
CA ASN A 50 1.27 6.30 3.65
C ASN A 50 2.14 6.86 2.53
N ILE A 51 1.89 6.46 1.28
CA ILE A 51 2.68 6.92 0.14
C ILE A 51 2.40 8.40 -0.15
N CYS A 52 3.32 9.06 -0.85
CA CYS A 52 3.13 10.48 -1.18
C CYS A 52 1.89 10.69 -2.08
N PRO A 53 1.18 11.83 -1.95
CA PRO A 53 -0.09 12.06 -2.67
C PRO A 53 0.01 11.95 -4.19
N LYS A 54 1.16 12.33 -4.77
CA LYS A 54 1.42 12.20 -6.22
C LYS A 54 1.44 10.74 -6.65
N MET A 55 2.03 9.87 -5.83
CA MET A 55 2.11 8.45 -6.12
C MET A 55 0.76 7.76 -5.95
N TRP A 56 0.01 8.14 -4.92
CA TRP A 56 -1.36 7.68 -4.72
C TRP A 56 -2.26 8.01 -5.92
N LYS A 57 -2.25 9.28 -6.38
CA LYS A 57 -3.03 9.69 -7.57
C LYS A 57 -2.67 8.90 -8.83
N TYR A 58 -1.39 8.59 -9.02
CA TYR A 58 -0.92 7.83 -10.18
C TYR A 58 -1.40 6.37 -10.15
N PHE A 59 -1.27 5.71 -9.00
CA PHE A 59 -1.72 4.31 -8.88
C PHE A 59 -3.24 4.15 -8.96
N HIS A 60 -4.01 5.21 -8.65
CA HIS A 60 -5.46 5.23 -8.82
C HIS A 60 -5.90 5.75 -10.21
N GLY A 61 -4.98 6.02 -11.14
CA GLY A 61 -5.32 6.46 -12.50
C GLY A 61 -5.89 7.89 -12.60
N ILE A 62 -5.76 8.69 -11.54
CA ILE A 62 -6.17 10.11 -11.54
C ILE A 62 -5.18 10.94 -12.39
N ILE A 63 -3.91 10.54 -12.39
CA ILE A 63 -2.88 11.11 -13.25
C ILE A 63 -2.20 10.00 -14.03
N ASN A 64 -1.99 10.22 -15.33
CA ASN A 64 -1.34 9.24 -16.21
C ASN A 64 0.16 9.50 -16.39
N GLN A 65 0.60 10.74 -16.14
CA GLN A 65 2.02 11.08 -16.22
C GLN A 65 2.70 10.87 -14.87
N PRO A 66 3.85 10.17 -14.83
CA PRO A 66 4.60 9.99 -13.60
C PRO A 66 5.19 11.32 -13.13
N GLN A 67 4.81 11.73 -11.91
CA GLN A 67 5.29 12.94 -11.22
C GLN A 67 6.22 12.62 -10.05
N CYS A 68 6.53 11.36 -9.83
CA CYS A 68 7.44 10.89 -8.79
C CYS A 68 8.30 9.74 -9.36
N PRO A 69 9.63 9.84 -9.33
CA PRO A 69 10.52 8.77 -9.79
C PRO A 69 10.23 7.41 -9.17
N LEU A 70 9.68 7.37 -7.96
CA LEU A 70 9.38 6.12 -7.25
C LEU A 70 8.18 5.37 -7.84
N GLN A 71 7.31 6.03 -8.61
CA GLN A 71 6.11 5.42 -9.21
C GLN A 71 6.47 4.22 -10.09
N SER A 72 7.55 4.31 -10.87
CA SER A 72 8.00 3.24 -11.75
C SER A 72 8.66 2.07 -11.02
N PHE A 73 9.02 2.23 -9.74
CA PHE A 73 9.69 1.19 -8.94
C PHE A 73 8.77 0.52 -7.91
N GLY A 74 7.57 1.08 -7.70
CA GLY A 74 6.54 0.53 -6.82
C GLY A 74 5.59 -0.40 -7.57
N LYS A 75 5.28 -1.55 -6.97
CA LYS A 75 4.20 -2.45 -7.41
C LYS A 75 3.07 -2.40 -6.39
N VAL A 76 1.87 -2.09 -6.84
CA VAL A 76 0.65 -2.15 -6.00
C VAL A 76 0.22 -3.61 -5.88
N LEU A 77 -0.01 -4.05 -4.66
CA LEU A 77 -0.42 -5.41 -4.30
C LEU A 77 -1.43 -5.34 -3.14
N LYS A 78 -2.10 -6.44 -2.85
CA LYS A 78 -2.75 -6.63 -1.54
C LYS A 78 -1.81 -7.36 -0.60
N VAL A 79 -2.03 -7.23 0.71
CA VAL A 79 -1.25 -7.96 1.74
C VAL A 79 -1.27 -9.46 1.49
N LYS A 80 -2.40 -10.02 1.08
CA LYS A 80 -2.52 -11.45 0.73
C LYS A 80 -1.66 -11.92 -0.44
N ASP A 81 -1.16 -11.01 -1.27
CA ASP A 81 -0.32 -11.33 -2.42
C ASP A 81 1.18 -11.37 -2.04
N LEU A 82 1.52 -11.06 -0.78
CA LEU A 82 2.88 -11.17 -0.26
C LEU A 82 3.27 -12.64 -0.08
N ARG A 83 4.56 -12.92 -0.32
CA ARG A 83 5.15 -14.21 0.09
C ARG A 83 5.19 -14.28 1.62
N PHE A 84 5.21 -15.48 2.17
CA PHE A 84 5.22 -15.70 3.63
C PHE A 84 6.32 -14.89 4.35
N GLU A 85 7.57 -14.95 3.86
CA GLU A 85 8.70 -14.19 4.40
C GLU A 85 8.47 -12.66 4.38
N GLU A 86 7.84 -12.16 3.32
CA GLU A 86 7.56 -10.73 3.14
C GLU A 86 6.43 -10.27 4.06
N LEU A 87 5.44 -11.13 4.27
CA LEU A 87 4.32 -10.90 5.17
C LEU A 87 4.80 -10.79 6.62
N GLU A 88 5.70 -11.67 7.07
CA GLU A 88 6.27 -11.63 8.42
C GLU A 88 7.08 -10.34 8.63
N ILE A 89 7.96 -9.97 7.69
CA ILE A 89 8.70 -8.71 7.75
C ILE A 89 7.75 -7.50 7.80
N TYR A 90 6.68 -7.53 7.01
CA TYR A 90 5.71 -6.45 6.99
C TYR A 90 4.95 -6.34 8.32
N LYS A 91 4.49 -7.45 8.91
CA LYS A 91 3.87 -7.47 10.24
C LYS A 91 4.80 -6.92 11.31
N ASP A 92 6.06 -7.36 11.33
CA ASP A 92 7.07 -6.85 12.27
C ASP A 92 7.25 -5.34 12.15
N SER A 93 7.23 -4.81 10.92
CA SER A 93 7.37 -3.37 10.67
C SER A 93 6.19 -2.54 11.19
N LEU A 94 5.01 -3.16 11.34
CA LEU A 94 3.81 -2.50 11.85
C LEU A 94 3.79 -2.49 13.38
N GLN A 95 4.38 -3.48 14.04
CA GLN A 95 4.45 -3.54 15.51
C GLN A 95 5.51 -2.59 16.10
N ARG A 96 6.51 -2.22 15.31
CA ARG A 96 7.62 -1.33 15.73
C ARG A 96 7.35 0.17 15.50
N LYS A 97 6.17 0.54 15.00
CA LYS A 97 5.74 1.93 14.78
C LYS A 97 4.72 2.34 15.82
#